data_AF-A0A1H8KHV2-F1
#
_entry.id   AF-A0A1H8KHV2-F1
#
_cell.length_a   1.000
_cell.length_b   1.000
_cell.length_c   1.000
_cell.angle_alpha   90.00
_cell.angle_beta   90.00
_cell.angle_gamma   90.00
#
_symmetry.space_group_name_H-M   'P 1'
#
loop_
_entity.id
_entity.type
_entity.pdbx_description
1 polymer ?
#
loop_
_entity_poly.entity_id
_entity_poly.type
_entity_poly.pdbx_seq_one_letter_code
_entity_poly.pdbx_strand_id
1 'polypeptide(L)'
;MLIRAMQVVVLSALAGLSARAQTAADFPAPQGCDVIAKGTGGSTAEARVLPFPPTQLEVRTPAAPTLFAAAGRDYLLYELYLSNFSDEAMTVRGVEILNADDDKMRVVSVLDEARVKERLRMVGGEPQGGATRLGAGQGAIVSLCLAFDKTAAPAKLRHRVLLDGAFADGPAIATRSTRLQVLGPPLTGSDWTADNGPSLHSHHRKGVFVAGGLARNARRYALDWKIYRDGEIYRGDARDVRAYHAYGRDVIAVAGGWVVGARNGMPDNIPRTKDGFTPAVPMTMDNLAGNFVVVDLGNGQYAQYAHLQPGSVLVKTGSRVRKGQLIARVGNSGDARVPHLHFQVTTGTDILDGEGLPYLIDRFRMRVGEGKWEVRTREYPLDGAVVDFGAD
;
A
#
# COMPACT_ATOMS: atom_id res chain seq x y z
N MET A 1 -34.11 -49.37 -59.71
CA MET A 1 -33.47 -49.81 -58.46
C MET A 1 -31.99 -49.47 -58.55
N LEU A 2 -31.40 -48.92 -57.49
CA LEU A 2 -30.06 -48.29 -57.35
C LEU A 2 -29.91 -46.84 -57.84
N ILE A 3 -29.94 -45.90 -56.88
CA ILE A 3 -29.26 -44.60 -56.97
C ILE A 3 -28.39 -44.45 -55.71
N ARG A 4 -27.10 -44.11 -55.94
CA ARG A 4 -26.02 -43.94 -54.96
C ARG A 4 -26.27 -42.77 -54.01
N ALA A 5 -25.96 -42.95 -52.73
CA ALA A 5 -25.82 -41.87 -51.75
C ALA A 5 -24.33 -41.57 -51.49
N MET A 6 -23.91 -40.33 -51.69
CA MET A 6 -22.62 -39.79 -51.22
C MET A 6 -22.82 -39.23 -49.81
N GLN A 7 -22.07 -39.77 -48.83
CA GLN A 7 -21.93 -39.17 -47.50
C GLN A 7 -20.87 -38.06 -47.55
N VAL A 8 -21.27 -36.85 -47.18
CA VAL A 8 -20.36 -35.74 -46.87
C VAL A 8 -20.11 -35.76 -45.37
N VAL A 9 -18.85 -35.97 -44.98
CA VAL A 9 -18.38 -35.82 -43.60
C VAL A 9 -18.04 -34.35 -43.38
N VAL A 10 -18.76 -33.68 -42.48
CA VAL A 10 -18.40 -32.33 -42.00
C VAL A 10 -17.63 -32.49 -40.69
N LEU A 11 -16.31 -32.24 -40.73
CA LEU A 11 -15.46 -32.11 -39.55
C LEU A 11 -15.68 -30.72 -38.94
N SER A 12 -16.32 -30.67 -37.77
CA SER A 12 -16.37 -29.46 -36.94
C SER A 12 -15.08 -29.34 -36.11
N ALA A 13 -14.17 -28.46 -36.52
CA ALA A 13 -12.99 -28.10 -35.73
C ALA A 13 -13.33 -26.96 -34.76
N LEU A 14 -13.54 -27.29 -33.49
CA LEU A 14 -13.44 -26.33 -32.37
C LEU A 14 -11.96 -26.12 -32.04
N ALA A 15 -11.36 -25.09 -32.64
CA ALA A 15 -10.08 -24.57 -32.15
C ALA A 15 -10.37 -23.65 -30.96
N GLY A 16 -10.20 -24.18 -29.75
CA GLY A 16 -10.28 -23.40 -28.51
C GLY A 16 -9.19 -22.33 -28.47
N LEU A 17 -9.58 -21.07 -28.26
CA LEU A 17 -8.64 -20.06 -27.80
C LEU A 17 -8.19 -20.43 -26.39
N SER A 18 -6.96 -20.90 -26.25
CA SER A 18 -6.30 -20.96 -24.95
C SER A 18 -6.05 -19.53 -24.49
N ALA A 19 -6.86 -19.02 -23.57
CA ALA A 19 -6.51 -17.86 -22.76
C ALA A 19 -5.27 -18.24 -21.94
N ARG A 20 -4.09 -17.84 -22.40
CA ARG A 20 -2.89 -17.89 -21.56
C ARG A 20 -3.14 -16.92 -20.40
N ALA A 21 -3.40 -17.46 -19.21
CA ALA A 21 -3.30 -16.69 -17.97
C ALA A 21 -1.85 -16.21 -17.85
N GLN A 22 -1.62 -14.91 -18.03
CA GLN A 22 -0.29 -14.34 -17.93
C GLN A 22 0.10 -14.11 -16.45
N THR A 23 1.37 -14.44 -16.18
CA THR A 23 1.92 -14.68 -14.84
C THR A 23 2.47 -13.40 -14.20
N ALA A 24 2.77 -13.43 -12.91
CA ALA A 24 3.39 -12.35 -12.13
C ALA A 24 4.60 -11.63 -12.77
N ALA A 25 5.24 -12.21 -13.79
CA ALA A 25 6.40 -11.67 -14.49
C ALA A 25 6.16 -10.30 -15.18
N ASP A 26 4.92 -9.95 -15.53
CA ASP A 26 4.63 -8.78 -16.39
C ASP A 26 4.44 -7.47 -15.61
N PHE A 27 4.37 -7.52 -14.28
CA PHE A 27 4.36 -6.32 -13.42
C PHE A 27 5.43 -6.46 -12.32
N PRO A 28 6.42 -5.56 -12.25
CA PRO A 28 7.49 -5.66 -11.27
C PRO A 28 6.93 -5.49 -9.85
N ALA A 29 7.55 -6.16 -8.89
CA ALA A 29 7.26 -5.88 -7.48
C ALA A 29 7.62 -4.42 -7.16
N PRO A 30 6.91 -3.76 -6.22
CA PRO A 30 7.23 -2.39 -5.84
C PRO A 30 8.69 -2.26 -5.43
N GLN A 31 9.28 -1.08 -5.71
CA GLN A 31 10.70 -0.86 -5.45
C GLN A 31 11.04 -1.13 -3.97
N GLY A 32 12.10 -1.93 -3.78
CA GLY A 32 12.58 -2.36 -2.47
C GLY A 32 11.88 -3.60 -1.90
N CYS A 33 10.91 -4.20 -2.60
CA CYS A 33 10.32 -5.47 -2.17
C CYS A 33 11.22 -6.67 -2.47
N ASP A 34 11.26 -7.62 -1.54
CA ASP A 34 11.99 -8.86 -1.71
C ASP A 34 11.11 -9.87 -2.43
N VAL A 35 11.51 -10.29 -3.62
CA VAL A 35 10.80 -11.35 -4.35
C VAL A 35 11.23 -12.70 -3.79
N ILE A 36 10.28 -13.38 -3.14
CA ILE A 36 10.47 -14.71 -2.55
C ILE A 36 9.89 -15.71 -3.51
N ALA A 37 10.75 -16.50 -4.15
CA ALA A 37 10.36 -17.52 -5.11
C ALA A 37 10.58 -18.92 -4.54
N LYS A 38 9.97 -19.93 -5.16
CA LYS A 38 10.17 -21.32 -4.77
C LYS A 38 11.66 -21.70 -4.84
N GLY A 39 12.24 -22.10 -3.71
CA GLY A 39 13.66 -22.48 -3.59
C GLY A 39 14.60 -21.35 -3.17
N THR A 40 14.14 -20.11 -3.02
CA THR A 40 14.99 -19.00 -2.51
C THR A 40 15.10 -18.97 -0.98
N GLY A 41 14.18 -19.63 -0.27
CA GLY A 41 14.26 -19.90 1.18
C GLY A 41 14.92 -21.26 1.42
N GLY A 42 16.24 -21.27 1.47
CA GLY A 42 17.04 -22.50 1.33
C GLY A 42 17.80 -22.99 2.56
N SER A 43 17.96 -22.17 3.60
CA SER A 43 18.70 -22.58 4.80
C SER A 43 17.82 -22.52 6.05
N THR A 44 18.02 -23.50 6.92
CA THR A 44 17.68 -23.35 8.34
C THR A 44 18.50 -22.19 8.87
N ALA A 45 17.88 -21.27 9.62
CA ALA A 45 18.66 -20.27 10.34
C ALA A 45 19.70 -21.00 11.20
N GLU A 46 20.93 -20.50 11.23
CA GLU A 46 21.97 -21.12 12.06
C GLU A 46 21.47 -21.19 13.51
N ALA A 47 21.70 -22.35 14.13
CA ALA A 47 21.42 -22.51 15.55
C ALA A 47 22.35 -21.56 16.32
N ARG A 48 21.77 -20.59 17.02
CA ARG A 48 22.51 -19.61 17.83
C ARG A 48 22.18 -19.84 19.30
N VAL A 49 23.21 -19.80 20.14
CA VAL A 49 23.04 -19.84 21.59
C VAL A 49 22.51 -18.49 22.03
N LEU A 50 21.36 -18.48 22.72
CA LEU A 50 20.79 -17.23 23.24
C LEU A 50 21.76 -16.63 24.28
N PRO A 51 22.09 -15.33 24.18
CA PRO A 51 22.91 -14.69 25.19
C PRO A 51 22.18 -14.66 26.55
N PHE A 52 22.95 -14.71 27.64
CA PHE A 52 22.45 -14.50 29.00
C PHE A 52 23.25 -13.38 29.70
N PRO A 53 22.61 -12.27 30.10
CA PRO A 53 21.21 -11.94 29.83
C PRO A 53 20.94 -11.79 28.32
N PRO A 54 19.68 -11.95 27.87
CA PRO A 54 19.33 -11.69 26.46
C PRO A 54 19.78 -10.30 26.03
N THR A 55 20.08 -10.13 24.74
CA THR A 55 20.38 -8.79 24.22
C THR A 55 19.20 -7.87 24.47
N GLN A 56 19.46 -6.73 25.12
CA GLN A 56 18.44 -5.77 25.54
C GLN A 56 17.98 -4.88 24.37
N LEU A 57 17.53 -5.50 23.28
CA LEU A 57 16.91 -4.85 22.14
C LEU A 57 15.45 -5.29 22.03
N GLU A 58 14.52 -4.36 22.20
CA GLU A 58 13.11 -4.63 21.96
C GLU A 58 12.85 -4.64 20.44
N VAL A 59 12.18 -5.69 19.95
CA VAL A 59 11.75 -5.83 18.56
C VAL A 59 10.23 -5.97 18.54
N ARG A 60 9.54 -5.00 17.94
CA ARG A 60 8.08 -4.95 17.87
C ARG A 60 7.58 -4.76 16.45
N THR A 61 6.37 -5.24 16.21
CA THR A 61 5.59 -4.94 15.01
C THR A 61 4.24 -4.39 15.45
N PRO A 62 4.11 -3.05 15.65
CA PRO A 62 2.91 -2.45 16.22
C PRO A 62 1.62 -2.77 15.46
N ALA A 63 1.72 -2.88 14.14
CA ALA A 63 0.65 -3.36 13.27
C ALA A 63 1.10 -4.64 12.58
N ALA A 64 0.49 -5.76 12.96
CA ALA A 64 0.74 -7.03 12.28
C ALA A 64 0.42 -6.92 10.78
N PRO A 65 1.27 -7.48 9.89
CA PRO A 65 1.02 -7.39 8.46
C PRO A 65 -0.25 -8.16 8.08
N THR A 66 -0.90 -7.69 7.03
CA THR A 66 -2.02 -8.38 6.41
C THR A 66 -1.63 -8.77 5.00
N LEU A 67 -1.67 -10.06 4.70
CA LEU A 67 -1.40 -10.59 3.37
C LEU A 67 -2.45 -10.11 2.37
N PHE A 68 -2.02 -9.56 1.23
CA PHE A 68 -2.92 -9.16 0.15
C PHE A 68 -2.37 -9.57 -1.21
N ALA A 69 -3.28 -9.82 -2.15
CA ALA A 69 -2.94 -10.23 -3.52
C ALA A 69 -2.88 -9.01 -4.45
N ALA A 70 -1.89 -9.00 -5.33
CA ALA A 70 -1.77 -8.02 -6.40
C ALA A 70 -0.91 -8.57 -7.56
N ALA A 71 -1.33 -8.34 -8.80
CA ALA A 71 -0.53 -8.66 -9.99
C ALA A 71 0.10 -10.07 -9.98
N GLY A 72 -0.66 -11.07 -9.50
CA GLY A 72 -0.22 -12.48 -9.44
C GLY A 72 0.76 -12.84 -8.32
N ARG A 73 1.01 -11.96 -7.34
CA ARG A 73 1.78 -12.24 -6.12
C ARG A 73 0.99 -11.94 -4.87
N ASP A 74 1.42 -12.52 -3.76
CA ASP A 74 0.97 -12.12 -2.42
C ASP A 74 2.02 -11.23 -1.76
N TYR A 75 1.58 -10.20 -1.04
CA TYR A 75 2.45 -9.20 -0.43
C TYR A 75 2.25 -9.07 1.08
N LEU A 76 3.36 -8.87 1.80
CA LEU A 76 3.36 -8.41 3.19
C LEU A 76 4.19 -7.13 3.31
N LEU A 77 3.56 -6.05 3.75
CA LEU A 77 4.21 -4.76 4.03
C LEU A 77 3.98 -4.39 5.49
N TYR A 78 5.08 -4.14 6.22
CA TYR A 78 5.05 -3.83 7.66
C TYR A 78 6.41 -3.30 8.11
N GLU A 79 6.47 -2.86 9.37
CA GLU A 79 7.65 -2.29 9.98
C GLU A 79 8.07 -3.08 11.22
N LEU A 80 9.38 -3.14 11.46
CA LEU A 80 9.93 -3.50 12.76
C LEU A 80 10.32 -2.22 13.50
N TYR A 81 9.86 -2.09 14.73
CA TYR A 81 10.26 -1.05 15.66
C TYR A 81 11.30 -1.64 16.58
N LEU A 82 12.48 -1.04 16.58
CA LEU A 82 13.63 -1.42 17.38
C LEU A 82 13.83 -0.37 18.45
N SER A 83 14.01 -0.78 19.70
CA SER A 83 14.33 0.13 20.81
C SER A 83 15.48 -0.46 21.63
N ASN A 84 16.58 0.27 21.74
CA ASN A 84 17.72 -0.17 22.53
C ASN A 84 17.50 0.14 24.02
N PHE A 85 17.38 -0.90 24.85
CA PHE A 85 17.18 -0.80 26.30
C PHE A 85 18.48 -0.94 27.10
N SER A 86 19.64 -1.16 26.45
CA SER A 86 20.94 -1.11 27.14
C SER A 86 21.49 0.32 27.24
N ASP A 87 22.57 0.44 28.00
CA ASP A 87 23.43 1.62 28.13
C ASP A 87 24.54 1.66 27.06
N GLU A 88 24.74 0.59 26.30
CA GLU A 88 25.71 0.50 25.21
C GLU A 88 25.07 0.65 23.82
N ALA A 89 25.83 1.22 22.88
CA ALA A 89 25.38 1.32 21.49
C ALA A 89 25.44 -0.03 20.78
N MET A 90 24.44 -0.30 19.92
CA MET A 90 24.34 -1.52 19.12
C MET A 90 24.31 -1.17 17.63
N THR A 91 25.10 -1.88 16.81
CA THR A 91 25.01 -1.75 15.34
C THR A 91 24.16 -2.86 14.77
N VAL A 92 23.11 -2.51 14.02
CA VAL A 92 22.32 -3.50 13.27
C VAL A 92 23.07 -3.87 12.00
N ARG A 93 23.40 -5.16 11.87
CA ARG A 93 24.13 -5.75 10.75
C ARG A 93 23.25 -6.51 9.78
N GLY A 94 22.08 -6.94 10.24
CA GLY A 94 21.15 -7.67 9.39
C GLY A 94 19.82 -7.94 10.07
N VAL A 95 18.86 -8.39 9.28
CA VAL A 95 17.56 -8.89 9.78
C VAL A 95 17.22 -10.17 9.04
N GLU A 96 17.06 -11.27 9.77
CA GLU A 96 16.50 -12.50 9.24
C GLU A 96 14.98 -12.48 9.44
N ILE A 97 14.24 -12.76 8.37
CA ILE A 97 12.80 -13.00 8.42
C ILE A 97 12.62 -14.52 8.38
N LEU A 98 12.03 -15.07 9.44
CA LEU A 98 11.93 -16.49 9.67
C LEU A 98 10.47 -16.95 9.57
N ASN A 99 10.26 -18.12 9.00
CA ASN A 99 8.98 -18.80 9.03
C ASN A 99 8.74 -19.33 10.44
N ALA A 100 7.76 -18.78 11.15
CA ALA A 100 7.44 -19.19 12.51
C ALA A 100 6.29 -20.22 12.57
N ASP A 101 5.84 -20.72 11.42
CA ASP A 101 4.94 -21.88 11.35
C ASP A 101 5.70 -23.20 11.45
N ASP A 102 7.03 -23.19 11.25
CA ASP A 102 7.86 -24.38 11.28
C ASP A 102 8.83 -24.39 12.48
N ASP A 103 9.00 -25.56 13.09
CA ASP A 103 9.89 -25.71 14.25
C ASP A 103 11.36 -25.47 13.90
N LYS A 104 11.70 -25.51 12.60
CA LYS A 104 13.06 -25.32 12.07
C LYS A 104 13.40 -23.86 11.79
N MET A 105 12.46 -22.93 11.99
CA MET A 105 12.60 -21.49 11.73
C MET A 105 13.29 -21.19 10.39
N ARG A 106 12.80 -21.79 9.30
CA ARG A 106 13.40 -21.63 7.96
C ARG A 106 13.42 -20.16 7.54
N VAL A 107 14.52 -19.74 6.93
CA VAL A 107 14.69 -18.35 6.47
C VAL A 107 13.80 -18.07 5.26
N VAL A 108 12.99 -17.03 5.36
CA VAL A 108 12.11 -16.51 4.30
C VAL A 108 12.83 -15.46 3.46
N SER A 109 13.51 -14.52 4.13
CA SER A 109 14.35 -13.49 3.51
C SER A 109 15.40 -13.01 4.52
N VAL A 110 16.49 -12.43 4.02
CA VAL A 110 17.53 -11.78 4.83
C VAL A 110 17.76 -10.38 4.29
N LEU A 111 17.80 -9.40 5.19
CA LEU A 111 18.37 -8.08 4.94
C LEU A 111 19.82 -8.15 5.40
N ASP A 112 20.75 -8.07 4.46
CA ASP A 112 22.16 -7.84 4.79
C ASP A 112 22.38 -6.40 5.26
N GLU A 113 23.63 -6.08 5.62
CA GLU A 113 23.98 -4.77 6.16
C GLU A 113 23.66 -3.61 5.20
N ALA A 114 23.88 -3.81 3.90
CA ALA A 114 23.59 -2.80 2.89
C ALA A 114 22.08 -2.52 2.82
N ARG A 115 21.26 -3.57 2.86
CA ARG A 115 19.79 -3.44 2.82
C ARG A 115 19.21 -2.94 4.14
N VAL A 116 19.82 -3.25 5.28
CA VAL A 116 19.46 -2.61 6.56
C VAL A 116 19.74 -1.11 6.47
N LYS A 117 20.92 -0.70 5.99
CA LYS A 117 21.27 0.73 5.86
C LYS A 117 20.29 1.49 4.98
N GLU A 118 19.74 0.86 3.95
CA GLU A 118 18.73 1.46 3.08
C GLU A 118 17.35 1.57 3.74
N ARG A 119 16.96 0.56 4.54
CA ARG A 119 15.57 0.38 5.01
C ARG A 119 15.32 0.77 6.46
N LEU A 120 16.39 0.97 7.23
CA LEU A 120 16.35 1.40 8.61
C LEU A 120 16.33 2.93 8.66
N ARG A 121 15.36 3.47 9.39
CA ARG A 121 15.27 4.90 9.70
C ARG A 121 15.31 5.08 11.20
N MET A 122 16.22 5.92 11.69
CA MET A 122 16.27 6.30 13.10
C MET A 122 15.00 7.03 13.51
N VAL A 123 14.51 6.75 14.71
CA VAL A 123 13.41 7.53 15.32
C VAL A 123 14.02 8.78 15.92
N GLY A 124 13.52 9.95 15.53
CA GLY A 124 14.04 11.24 15.98
C GLY A 124 15.15 11.78 15.07
N GLY A 125 16.29 12.17 15.68
CA GLY A 125 17.38 12.87 15.00
C GLY A 125 18.38 11.97 14.26
N GLU A 126 19.34 12.62 13.61
CA GLU A 126 20.40 11.96 12.83
C GLU A 126 21.21 10.96 13.69
N PRO A 127 21.61 9.81 13.12
CA PRO A 127 22.32 8.78 13.88
C PRO A 127 23.68 9.27 14.37
N GLN A 128 23.92 9.18 15.67
CA GLN A 128 25.26 9.40 16.23
C GLN A 128 26.14 8.16 15.98
N GLY A 129 27.04 8.24 15.00
CA GLY A 129 27.99 7.17 14.70
C GLY A 129 27.53 6.16 13.64
N GLY A 130 26.58 6.53 12.78
CA GLY A 130 26.26 5.79 11.56
C GLY A 130 24.80 5.34 11.43
N ALA A 131 24.32 5.22 10.19
CA ALA A 131 22.91 5.02 9.84
C ALA A 131 22.21 3.81 10.48
N THR A 132 22.96 2.82 10.98
CA THR A 132 22.44 1.58 11.58
C THR A 132 22.87 1.40 13.03
N ARG A 133 23.49 2.41 13.64
CA ARG A 133 23.97 2.37 15.02
C ARG A 133 22.93 2.99 15.95
N LEU A 134 22.32 2.18 16.80
CA LEU A 134 21.38 2.61 17.84
C LEU A 134 22.16 2.91 19.11
N GLY A 135 22.19 4.16 19.54
CA GLY A 135 22.67 4.53 20.87
C GLY A 135 21.77 3.99 21.99
N ALA A 136 22.21 4.16 23.24
CA ALA A 136 21.41 3.84 24.43
C ALA A 136 20.07 4.59 24.40
N GLY A 137 18.96 3.89 24.64
CA GLY A 137 17.61 4.46 24.59
C GLY A 137 17.12 4.87 23.19
N GLN A 138 17.94 4.70 22.14
CA GLN A 138 17.57 5.12 20.79
C GLN A 138 16.70 4.07 20.11
N GLY A 139 15.74 4.55 19.31
CA GLY A 139 14.87 3.70 18.50
C GLY A 139 15.14 3.81 17.00
N ALA A 140 14.72 2.79 16.25
CA ALA A 140 14.75 2.76 14.80
C ALA A 140 13.55 1.99 14.23
N ILE A 141 13.23 2.26 12.96
CA ILE A 141 12.16 1.60 12.22
C ILE A 141 12.77 0.95 10.98
N VAL A 142 12.66 -0.37 10.85
CA VAL A 142 13.06 -1.12 9.64
C VAL A 142 11.83 -1.40 8.80
N SER A 143 11.80 -0.88 7.57
CA SER A 143 10.68 -1.11 6.65
C SER A 143 10.85 -2.40 5.85
N LEU A 144 9.83 -3.25 5.85
CA LEU A 144 9.82 -4.53 5.15
C LEU A 144 8.74 -4.56 4.06
N CYS A 145 9.09 -5.18 2.95
CA CYS A 145 8.17 -5.58 1.88
C CYS A 145 8.60 -6.94 1.33
N LEU A 146 7.69 -7.91 1.41
CA LEU A 146 7.90 -9.27 0.94
C LEU A 146 6.88 -9.57 -0.16
N ALA A 147 7.34 -10.04 -1.32
CA ALA A 147 6.52 -10.38 -2.46
C ALA A 147 6.68 -11.88 -2.76
N PHE A 148 5.67 -12.67 -2.41
CA PHE A 148 5.68 -14.12 -2.58
C PHE A 148 5.21 -14.47 -4.00
N ASP A 149 6.10 -15.04 -4.80
CA ASP A 149 5.86 -15.43 -6.19
C ASP A 149 5.77 -16.95 -6.29
N LYS A 150 4.57 -17.46 -6.60
CA LYS A 150 4.27 -18.91 -6.73
C LYS A 150 4.69 -19.74 -5.51
N THR A 151 4.73 -19.12 -4.34
CA THR A 151 5.02 -19.75 -3.05
C THR A 151 4.08 -19.20 -1.99
N ALA A 152 3.73 -20.02 -1.00
CA ALA A 152 2.82 -19.61 0.06
C ALA A 152 3.55 -18.72 1.08
N ALA A 153 2.92 -17.60 1.45
CA ALA A 153 3.37 -16.79 2.58
C ALA A 153 3.04 -17.47 3.92
N PRO A 154 4.00 -17.56 4.86
CA PRO A 154 3.76 -18.07 6.21
C PRO A 154 2.56 -17.41 6.90
N ALA A 155 1.83 -18.15 7.73
CA ALA A 155 0.82 -17.65 8.64
C ALA A 155 1.43 -16.89 9.82
N LYS A 156 2.64 -17.26 10.24
CA LYS A 156 3.43 -16.54 11.25
C LYS A 156 4.85 -16.28 10.79
N LEU A 157 5.36 -15.11 11.16
CA LEU A 157 6.75 -14.72 10.97
C LEU A 157 7.41 -14.44 12.32
N ARG A 158 8.72 -14.65 12.40
CA ARG A 158 9.57 -14.15 13.48
C ARG A 158 10.75 -13.41 12.85
N HIS A 159 11.29 -12.44 13.59
CA HIS A 159 12.39 -11.61 13.12
C HIS A 159 13.57 -11.78 14.05
N ARG A 160 14.74 -12.02 13.48
CA ARG A 160 16.01 -12.00 14.20
C ARG A 160 16.82 -10.80 13.73
N VAL A 161 17.15 -9.91 14.66
CA VAL A 161 18.02 -8.76 14.39
C VAL A 161 19.45 -9.18 14.70
N LEU A 162 20.32 -9.12 13.69
CA LEU A 162 21.74 -9.44 13.79
C LEU A 162 22.52 -8.20 14.20
N LEU A 163 23.40 -8.33 15.19
CA LEU A 163 24.16 -7.23 15.79
C LEU A 163 25.67 -7.57 15.76
N ASP A 164 26.50 -6.60 16.16
CA ASP A 164 27.93 -6.83 16.37
C ASP A 164 28.17 -7.88 17.48
N GLY A 165 28.51 -9.11 17.09
CA GLY A 165 28.79 -10.21 18.02
C GLY A 165 27.57 -10.75 18.79
N ALA A 166 26.36 -10.30 18.47
CA ALA A 166 25.13 -10.67 19.18
C ALA A 166 23.91 -10.73 18.24
N PHE A 167 22.73 -11.05 18.79
CA PHE A 167 21.46 -10.99 18.07
C PHE A 167 20.30 -10.83 19.05
N ALA A 168 19.17 -10.35 18.57
CA ALA A 168 17.91 -10.29 19.31
C ALA A 168 16.78 -10.95 18.50
N ASP A 169 16.05 -11.87 19.13
CA ASP A 169 14.86 -12.49 18.55
C ASP A 169 13.60 -11.71 18.97
N GLY A 170 12.79 -11.32 17.99
CA GLY A 170 11.46 -10.75 18.21
C GLY A 170 10.39 -11.81 18.50
N PRO A 171 9.18 -11.36 18.89
CA PRO A 171 8.03 -12.26 19.03
C PRO A 171 7.60 -12.81 17.66
N ALA A 172 6.88 -13.94 17.68
CA ALA A 172 6.18 -14.41 16.50
C ALA A 172 4.94 -13.52 16.24
N ILE A 173 4.73 -13.11 14.99
CA ILE A 173 3.62 -12.26 14.56
C ILE A 173 2.79 -12.97 13.49
N ALA A 174 1.46 -12.76 13.51
CA ALA A 174 0.57 -13.29 12.47
C ALA A 174 0.64 -12.43 11.20
N THR A 175 0.38 -13.03 10.03
CA THR A 175 0.37 -12.35 8.72
C THR A 175 -1.03 -12.13 8.15
N ARG A 176 -2.07 -12.53 8.90
CA ARG A 176 -3.49 -12.49 8.49
C ARG A 176 -4.36 -12.06 9.68
N SER A 177 -3.94 -11.02 10.40
CA SER A 177 -4.64 -10.52 11.59
C SER A 177 -5.90 -9.73 11.25
N THR A 178 -5.95 -9.12 10.05
CA THR A 178 -7.04 -8.24 9.64
C THR A 178 -7.81 -8.86 8.48
N ARG A 179 -9.15 -8.85 8.59
CA ARG A 179 -10.02 -9.25 7.47
C ARG A 179 -9.96 -8.20 6.37
N LEU A 180 -9.43 -8.56 5.21
CA LEU A 180 -9.43 -7.70 4.03
C LEU A 180 -10.86 -7.40 3.54
N GLN A 181 -11.07 -6.13 3.19
CA GLN A 181 -12.29 -5.68 2.53
C GLN A 181 -12.13 -5.81 1.01
N VAL A 182 -13.17 -6.34 0.34
CA VAL A 182 -13.28 -6.33 -1.12
C VAL A 182 -14.23 -5.21 -1.49
N LEU A 183 -13.70 -4.19 -2.15
CA LEU A 183 -14.29 -2.90 -2.37
C LEU A 183 -14.60 -2.67 -3.85
N GLY A 184 -15.57 -1.81 -4.14
CA GLY A 184 -15.73 -1.23 -5.47
C GLY A 184 -14.63 -0.23 -5.79
N PRO A 185 -14.56 0.22 -7.06
CA PRO A 185 -13.65 1.28 -7.43
C PRO A 185 -14.06 2.60 -6.75
N PRO A 186 -13.10 3.47 -6.36
CA PRO A 186 -13.40 4.79 -5.80
C PRO A 186 -13.70 5.84 -6.87
N LEU A 187 -13.47 5.50 -8.14
CA LEU A 187 -13.49 6.38 -9.31
C LEU A 187 -14.12 5.66 -10.50
N THR A 188 -14.41 6.40 -11.56
CA THR A 188 -14.96 5.87 -12.82
C THR A 188 -14.05 6.18 -14.01
N GLY A 189 -14.12 5.36 -15.06
CA GLY A 189 -13.40 5.55 -16.32
C GLY A 189 -11.95 5.08 -16.30
N SER A 190 -11.22 5.42 -17.36
CA SER A 190 -9.88 4.92 -17.67
C SER A 190 -8.75 5.87 -17.29
N ASP A 191 -7.52 5.36 -17.45
CA ASP A 191 -6.25 6.10 -17.38
C ASP A 191 -5.90 6.65 -16.00
N TRP A 192 -6.42 6.00 -14.95
CA TRP A 192 -6.06 6.29 -13.57
C TRP A 192 -4.74 5.62 -13.22
N THR A 193 -3.71 6.40 -12.92
CA THR A 193 -2.47 5.89 -12.34
C THR A 193 -2.59 5.84 -10.83
N ALA A 194 -2.33 4.67 -10.25
CA ALA A 194 -2.10 4.50 -8.83
C ALA A 194 -0.71 5.08 -8.49
N ASP A 195 -0.67 6.30 -7.96
CA ASP A 195 0.58 6.97 -7.60
C ASP A 195 0.80 6.98 -6.08
N ASN A 196 2.05 7.16 -5.66
CA ASN A 196 2.47 7.11 -4.26
C ASN A 196 2.04 5.84 -3.50
N GLY A 197 1.88 4.74 -4.23
CA GLY A 197 1.43 3.49 -3.67
C GLY A 197 2.44 2.80 -2.78
N PRO A 198 2.14 1.58 -2.29
CA PRO A 198 2.93 0.91 -1.29
C PRO A 198 4.29 0.45 -1.86
N SER A 199 5.35 1.21 -1.58
CA SER A 199 6.75 0.90 -1.91
C SER A 199 7.67 1.41 -0.80
N LEU A 200 8.90 0.88 -0.68
CA LEU A 200 9.81 1.33 0.38
C LEU A 200 10.27 2.79 0.23
N HIS A 201 10.11 3.37 -0.96
CA HIS A 201 10.53 4.74 -1.26
C HIS A 201 9.37 5.72 -1.31
N SER A 202 8.12 5.23 -1.30
CA SER A 202 6.94 6.09 -1.24
C SER A 202 6.94 6.95 0.03
N HIS A 203 6.61 8.23 -0.15
CA HIS A 203 6.50 9.16 0.96
C HIS A 203 5.33 8.79 1.91
N HIS A 204 4.30 8.10 1.39
CA HIS A 204 3.23 7.49 2.19
C HIS A 204 3.78 6.40 3.11
N ARG A 205 4.65 5.53 2.60
CA ARG A 205 5.22 4.41 3.34
C ARG A 205 6.06 4.87 4.54
N LYS A 206 6.77 5.99 4.40
CA LYS A 206 7.66 6.56 5.42
C LYS A 206 6.93 7.49 6.41
N GLY A 207 5.63 7.71 6.22
CA GLY A 207 4.81 8.66 6.97
C GLY A 207 4.40 8.24 8.38
N VAL A 208 5.25 7.52 9.13
CA VAL A 208 4.96 7.23 10.56
C VAL A 208 4.85 8.55 11.32
N PHE A 209 3.71 8.77 11.95
CA PHE A 209 3.36 10.01 12.63
C PHE A 209 2.76 9.71 14.00
N VAL A 210 2.96 10.60 14.98
CA VAL A 210 2.36 10.45 16.31
C VAL A 210 1.02 11.19 16.33
N ALA A 211 -0.07 10.43 16.26
CA ALA A 211 -1.44 10.93 16.39
C ALA A 211 -2.13 10.22 17.57
N GLY A 212 -2.92 10.96 18.35
CA GLY A 212 -3.60 10.40 19.53
C GLY A 212 -2.65 9.79 20.58
N GLY A 213 -1.38 10.23 20.61
CA GLY A 213 -0.35 9.71 21.52
C GLY A 213 0.35 8.42 21.07
N LEU A 214 0.04 7.90 19.88
CA LEU A 214 0.62 6.66 19.35
C LEU A 214 1.30 6.92 18.00
N ALA A 215 2.47 6.32 17.79
CA ALA A 215 3.12 6.30 16.48
C ALA A 215 2.38 5.34 15.55
N ARG A 216 1.79 5.87 14.47
CA ARG A 216 0.95 5.14 13.53
C ARG A 216 1.35 5.41 12.08
N ASN A 217 0.95 4.53 11.17
CA ASN A 217 1.18 4.70 9.74
C ASN A 217 -0.14 4.58 8.95
N ALA A 218 -0.96 5.63 8.99
CA ALA A 218 -2.28 5.65 8.34
C ALA A 218 -2.19 5.49 6.82
N ARG A 219 -1.14 6.04 6.20
CA ARG A 219 -0.97 6.08 4.75
C ARG A 219 -0.25 4.86 4.16
N ARG A 220 0.04 3.82 4.96
CA ARG A 220 0.80 2.63 4.53
C ARG A 220 0.33 2.02 3.20
N TYR A 221 -0.99 2.06 2.95
CA TYR A 221 -1.66 1.56 1.75
C TYR A 221 -2.50 2.62 1.03
N ALA A 222 -2.15 3.89 1.18
CA ALA A 222 -2.83 4.97 0.48
C ALA A 222 -2.41 5.00 -1.00
N LEU A 223 -3.34 5.39 -1.88
CA LEU A 223 -3.09 5.68 -3.29
C LEU A 223 -3.51 7.10 -3.61
N ASP A 224 -2.66 7.80 -4.35
CA ASP A 224 -2.99 9.06 -5.00
C ASP A 224 -3.39 8.79 -6.44
N TRP A 225 -4.68 8.84 -6.72
CA TRP A 225 -5.19 8.59 -8.06
C TRP A 225 -5.07 9.84 -8.94
N LYS A 226 -4.24 9.72 -9.97
CA LYS A 226 -3.96 10.78 -10.96
C LYS A 226 -4.27 10.27 -12.36
N ILE A 227 -4.39 11.18 -13.34
CA ILE A 227 -4.49 10.84 -14.75
C ILE A 227 -3.31 11.46 -15.47
N TYR A 228 -2.53 10.62 -16.17
CA TYR A 228 -1.44 11.05 -17.02
C TYR A 228 -1.84 10.88 -18.48
N ARG A 229 -1.63 11.90 -19.30
CA ARG A 229 -1.80 11.87 -20.76
C ARG A 229 -0.53 12.36 -21.39
N ASP A 230 0.08 11.54 -22.24
CA ASP A 230 1.36 11.84 -22.88
C ASP A 230 2.47 12.23 -21.88
N GLY A 231 2.44 11.62 -20.69
CA GLY A 231 3.39 11.89 -19.60
C GLY A 231 3.02 13.08 -18.69
N GLU A 232 1.99 13.85 -19.04
CA GLU A 232 1.59 15.05 -18.32
C GLU A 232 0.31 14.85 -17.50
N ILE A 233 0.21 15.50 -16.34
CA ILE A 233 -0.99 15.45 -15.48
C ILE A 233 -1.97 16.59 -15.74
N TYR A 234 -1.59 17.56 -16.57
CA TYR A 234 -2.39 18.73 -16.93
C TYR A 234 -2.14 19.17 -18.37
N ARG A 235 -3.04 20.01 -18.90
CA ARG A 235 -2.86 20.71 -20.17
C ARG A 235 -3.25 22.18 -20.02
N GLY A 236 -2.33 23.09 -20.36
CA GLY A 236 -2.52 24.53 -20.22
C GLY A 236 -1.76 25.10 -19.03
N ASP A 237 -2.39 26.00 -18.27
CA ASP A 237 -1.76 26.63 -17.10
C ASP A 237 -1.68 25.67 -15.92
N ALA A 238 -0.46 25.31 -15.52
CA ALA A 238 -0.18 24.43 -14.38
C ALA A 238 -0.69 24.98 -13.04
N ARG A 239 -1.00 26.29 -12.96
CA ARG A 239 -1.53 26.96 -11.76
C ARG A 239 -3.06 26.90 -11.67
N ASP A 240 -3.75 26.53 -12.74
CA ASP A 240 -5.20 26.33 -12.72
C ASP A 240 -5.51 24.86 -12.45
N VAL A 241 -6.18 24.56 -11.35
CA VAL A 241 -6.64 23.19 -11.03
C VAL A 241 -7.47 22.57 -12.15
N ARG A 242 -8.20 23.38 -12.94
CA ARG A 242 -9.03 22.90 -14.05
C ARG A 242 -8.22 22.41 -15.26
N ALA A 243 -6.93 22.74 -15.33
CA ALA A 243 -6.04 22.23 -16.35
C ALA A 243 -5.68 20.75 -16.14
N TYR A 244 -5.84 20.23 -14.91
CA TYR A 244 -5.44 18.87 -14.54
C TYR A 244 -6.47 17.85 -14.96
N HIS A 245 -6.02 16.74 -15.54
CA HIS A 245 -6.88 15.71 -16.11
C HIS A 245 -7.77 15.00 -15.07
N ALA A 246 -7.30 14.93 -13.82
CA ALA A 246 -8.03 14.33 -12.72
C ALA A 246 -9.07 15.26 -12.06
N TYR A 247 -8.90 16.58 -12.16
CA TYR A 247 -9.75 17.54 -11.43
C TYR A 247 -11.20 17.47 -11.89
N GLY A 248 -12.14 17.50 -10.94
CA GLY A 248 -13.58 17.47 -11.20
C GLY A 248 -14.13 16.11 -11.65
N ARG A 249 -13.29 15.06 -11.71
CA ARG A 249 -13.75 13.69 -11.99
C ARG A 249 -14.57 13.14 -10.82
N ASP A 250 -15.55 12.30 -11.14
CA ASP A 250 -16.48 11.75 -10.16
C ASP A 250 -15.79 10.79 -9.17
N VAL A 251 -16.11 10.94 -7.89
CA VAL A 251 -15.69 10.07 -6.79
C VAL A 251 -16.91 9.34 -6.26
N ILE A 252 -16.83 8.00 -6.25
CA ILE A 252 -17.94 7.11 -5.89
C ILE A 252 -17.62 6.31 -4.63
N ALA A 253 -18.65 5.98 -3.85
CA ALA A 253 -18.50 5.18 -2.66
C ALA A 253 -18.09 3.74 -3.01
N VAL A 254 -16.95 3.30 -2.47
CA VAL A 254 -16.40 1.96 -2.68
C VAL A 254 -17.23 0.84 -2.04
N ALA A 255 -18.09 1.16 -1.07
CA ALA A 255 -18.97 0.20 -0.41
C ALA A 255 -20.23 0.90 0.10
N GLY A 256 -21.24 0.10 0.45
CA GLY A 256 -22.35 0.61 1.26
C GLY A 256 -21.93 0.74 2.71
N GLY A 257 -22.30 1.83 3.36
CA GLY A 257 -21.87 2.12 4.73
C GLY A 257 -22.44 3.42 5.27
N TRP A 258 -22.11 3.74 6.52
CA TRP A 258 -22.43 5.02 7.13
C TRP A 258 -21.29 6.01 6.88
N VAL A 259 -21.64 7.24 6.52
CA VAL A 259 -20.70 8.36 6.47
C VAL A 259 -20.47 8.82 7.90
N VAL A 260 -19.27 8.60 8.42
CA VAL A 260 -18.89 8.97 9.80
C VAL A 260 -18.10 10.28 9.87
N GLY A 261 -17.64 10.79 8.72
CA GLY A 261 -17.05 12.10 8.60
C GLY A 261 -17.27 12.67 7.19
N ALA A 262 -17.58 13.95 7.09
CA ALA A 262 -17.63 14.67 5.83
C ALA A 262 -17.30 16.15 6.05
N ARG A 263 -16.51 16.73 5.14
CA ARG A 263 -16.22 18.17 5.12
C ARG A 263 -16.31 18.69 3.69
N ASN A 264 -16.93 19.86 3.53
CA ASN A 264 -17.07 20.54 2.26
C ASN A 264 -16.73 22.04 2.42
N GLY A 265 -16.36 22.69 1.32
CA GLY A 265 -16.17 24.14 1.22
C GLY A 265 -14.75 24.67 1.46
N MET A 266 -13.78 23.83 1.85
CA MET A 266 -12.37 24.24 1.92
C MET A 266 -11.85 24.54 0.51
N PRO A 267 -11.20 25.69 0.26
CA PRO A 267 -10.76 26.07 -1.08
C PRO A 267 -9.66 25.13 -1.60
N ASP A 268 -9.58 25.03 -2.92
CA ASP A 268 -8.47 24.37 -3.60
C ASP A 268 -7.20 25.21 -3.49
N ASN A 269 -6.05 24.52 -3.36
CA ASN A 269 -4.75 25.16 -3.48
C ASN A 269 -4.48 25.56 -4.93
N ILE A 270 -3.65 26.58 -5.12
CA ILE A 270 -2.92 26.74 -6.39
C ILE A 270 -1.94 25.55 -6.47
N PRO A 271 -2.00 24.72 -7.53
CA PRO A 271 -1.09 23.59 -7.66
C PRO A 271 0.37 24.00 -7.60
N ARG A 272 1.19 23.14 -7.00
CA ARG A 272 2.63 23.32 -6.89
C ARG A 272 3.23 23.38 -8.29
N THR A 273 4.00 24.43 -8.55
CA THR A 273 4.85 24.54 -9.75
C THR A 273 6.32 24.57 -9.34
N LYS A 274 7.21 24.75 -10.32
CA LYS A 274 8.63 25.04 -10.07
C LYS A 274 8.84 26.31 -9.21
N ASP A 275 7.87 27.22 -9.21
CA ASP A 275 7.94 28.49 -8.47
C ASP A 275 7.58 28.31 -6.98
N GLY A 276 7.12 27.11 -6.59
CA GLY A 276 6.83 26.75 -5.21
C GLY A 276 5.40 26.26 -5.00
N PHE A 277 5.04 26.11 -3.73
CA PHE A 277 3.70 25.75 -3.28
C PHE A 277 3.30 26.62 -2.10
N THR A 278 2.11 27.22 -2.20
CA THR A 278 1.46 27.94 -1.11
C THR A 278 0.05 27.38 -0.98
N PRO A 279 -0.32 26.81 0.17
CA PRO A 279 -1.68 26.32 0.36
C PRO A 279 -2.66 27.49 0.42
N ALA A 280 -3.91 27.26 0.02
CA ALA A 280 -4.96 28.29 0.01
C ALA A 280 -5.30 28.80 1.43
N VAL A 281 -5.06 27.97 2.44
CA VAL A 281 -5.14 28.33 3.86
C VAL A 281 -3.97 27.71 4.61
N PRO A 282 -3.58 28.22 5.80
CA PRO A 282 -2.55 27.58 6.61
C PRO A 282 -2.89 26.12 6.94
N MET A 283 -1.94 25.21 6.74
CA MET A 283 -2.12 23.79 7.05
C MET A 283 -2.03 23.53 8.55
N THR A 284 -3.00 22.78 9.06
CA THR A 284 -3.07 22.31 10.45
C THR A 284 -3.42 20.83 10.44
N MET A 285 -3.21 20.13 11.55
CA MET A 285 -3.60 18.72 11.69
C MET A 285 -5.07 18.49 11.31
N ASP A 286 -5.94 19.43 11.67
CA ASP A 286 -7.38 19.33 11.44
C ASP A 286 -7.78 19.47 9.97
N ASN A 287 -6.93 19.99 9.09
CA ASN A 287 -7.29 20.32 7.71
C ASN A 287 -6.44 19.63 6.62
N LEU A 288 -5.54 18.71 7.00
CA LEU A 288 -4.70 17.97 6.07
C LEU A 288 -5.52 17.24 4.98
N ALA A 289 -6.64 16.63 5.35
CA ALA A 289 -7.51 15.90 4.42
C ALA A 289 -8.26 16.80 3.42
N GLY A 290 -8.31 18.12 3.65
CA GLY A 290 -9.08 19.04 2.82
C GLY A 290 -10.59 18.88 2.99
N ASN A 291 -11.31 18.92 1.88
CA ASN A 291 -12.66 18.37 1.80
C ASN A 291 -12.54 16.85 1.71
N PHE A 292 -13.36 16.14 2.49
CA PHE A 292 -13.24 14.70 2.60
C PHE A 292 -14.58 14.02 2.86
N VAL A 293 -14.59 12.70 2.65
CA VAL A 293 -15.65 11.79 3.09
C VAL A 293 -14.97 10.60 3.79
N VAL A 294 -15.55 10.13 4.89
CA VAL A 294 -15.14 8.91 5.58
C VAL A 294 -16.34 7.99 5.71
N VAL A 295 -16.22 6.77 5.20
CA VAL A 295 -17.26 5.74 5.22
C VAL A 295 -16.82 4.59 6.12
N ASP A 296 -17.66 4.26 7.10
CA ASP A 296 -17.51 3.07 7.93
C ASP A 296 -17.85 1.81 7.11
N LEU A 297 -16.86 0.92 6.98
CA LEU A 297 -16.95 -0.36 6.28
C LEU A 297 -17.31 -1.53 7.21
N GLY A 298 -17.52 -1.24 8.50
CA GLY A 298 -17.66 -2.21 9.57
C GLY A 298 -16.33 -2.83 9.99
N ASN A 299 -16.35 -3.55 11.12
CA ASN A 299 -15.18 -4.20 11.72
C ASN A 299 -14.02 -3.23 12.05
N GLY A 300 -14.35 -1.97 12.37
CA GLY A 300 -13.36 -0.94 12.71
C GLY A 300 -12.49 -0.50 11.52
N GLN A 301 -12.98 -0.63 10.28
CA GLN A 301 -12.29 -0.20 9.07
C GLN A 301 -13.02 0.94 8.39
N TYR A 302 -12.29 1.96 7.96
CA TYR A 302 -12.85 3.18 7.39
C TYR A 302 -12.22 3.48 6.04
N ALA A 303 -13.05 3.66 5.00
CA ALA A 303 -12.62 4.18 3.71
C ALA A 303 -12.61 5.71 3.76
N GLN A 304 -11.47 6.31 3.47
CA GLN A 304 -11.28 7.76 3.49
C GLN A 304 -10.98 8.29 2.09
N TYR A 305 -11.70 9.33 1.69
CA TYR A 305 -11.57 10.04 0.41
C TYR A 305 -11.19 11.47 0.76
N ALA A 306 -9.99 11.91 0.36
CA ALA A 306 -9.47 13.23 0.71
C ALA A 306 -9.21 14.09 -0.54
N HIS A 307 -8.90 15.36 -0.29
CA HIS A 307 -8.57 16.37 -1.30
C HIS A 307 -9.71 16.63 -2.28
N LEU A 308 -10.96 16.51 -1.84
CA LEU A 308 -12.14 16.63 -2.69
C LEU A 308 -12.37 18.10 -3.14
N GLN A 309 -13.08 18.26 -4.25
CA GLN A 309 -13.36 19.56 -4.85
C GLN A 309 -14.29 20.38 -3.94
N PRO A 310 -14.00 21.68 -3.70
CA PRO A 310 -14.87 22.58 -2.95
C PRO A 310 -16.27 22.62 -3.55
N GLY A 311 -17.29 22.46 -2.70
CA GLY A 311 -18.69 22.45 -3.12
C GLY A 311 -19.18 21.14 -3.73
N SER A 312 -18.31 20.14 -3.93
CA SER A 312 -18.68 18.89 -4.63
C SER A 312 -19.20 17.77 -3.72
N VAL A 313 -18.94 17.82 -2.41
CA VAL A 313 -19.32 16.74 -1.48
C VAL A 313 -20.85 16.69 -1.32
N LEU A 314 -21.46 15.59 -1.76
CA LEU A 314 -22.91 15.37 -1.85
C LEU A 314 -23.51 14.66 -0.65
N VAL A 315 -22.69 14.30 0.34
CA VAL A 315 -23.09 13.54 1.52
C VAL A 315 -22.69 14.28 2.79
N LYS A 316 -23.33 13.93 3.91
CA LYS A 316 -23.05 14.49 5.24
C LYS A 316 -22.83 13.38 6.25
N THR A 317 -22.14 13.70 7.34
CA THR A 317 -22.02 12.79 8.49
C THR A 317 -23.40 12.32 8.95
N GLY A 318 -23.53 11.02 9.21
CA GLY A 318 -24.78 10.35 9.55
C GLY A 318 -25.62 9.91 8.35
N SER A 319 -25.22 10.22 7.11
CA SER A 319 -25.89 9.66 5.92
C SER A 319 -25.45 8.22 5.64
N ARG A 320 -26.32 7.43 5.01
CA ARG A 320 -25.96 6.12 4.46
C ARG A 320 -25.66 6.24 2.96
N VAL A 321 -24.63 5.56 2.49
CA VAL A 321 -24.27 5.48 1.06
C VAL A 321 -24.39 4.04 0.55
N ARG A 322 -24.53 3.88 -0.76
CA ARG A 322 -24.48 2.59 -1.47
C ARG A 322 -23.18 2.49 -2.27
N LYS A 323 -22.66 1.27 -2.48
CA LYS A 323 -21.54 1.02 -3.41
C LYS A 323 -21.86 1.64 -4.78
N GLY A 324 -20.93 2.39 -5.35
CA GLY A 324 -21.08 3.08 -6.64
C GLY A 324 -21.83 4.43 -6.58
N GLN A 325 -22.36 4.84 -5.43
CA GLN A 325 -23.03 6.13 -5.30
C GLN A 325 -22.03 7.28 -5.48
N LEU A 326 -22.35 8.27 -6.32
CA LEU A 326 -21.60 9.52 -6.41
C LEU A 326 -21.62 10.25 -5.06
N ILE A 327 -20.45 10.55 -4.52
CA ILE A 327 -20.30 11.21 -3.21
C ILE A 327 -19.58 12.55 -3.28
N ALA A 328 -18.71 12.75 -4.28
CA ALA A 328 -17.95 13.98 -4.46
C ALA A 328 -17.28 14.03 -5.85
N ARG A 329 -16.42 15.03 -6.06
CA ARG A 329 -15.49 15.09 -7.17
C ARG A 329 -14.05 15.30 -6.69
N VAL A 330 -13.10 14.87 -7.51
CA VAL A 330 -11.66 15.06 -7.28
C VAL A 330 -11.32 16.54 -7.25
N GLY A 331 -10.57 16.98 -6.25
CA GLY A 331 -10.15 18.37 -6.07
C GLY A 331 -8.66 18.53 -5.80
N ASN A 332 -8.31 19.60 -5.10
CA ASN A 332 -6.97 19.95 -4.68
C ASN A 332 -6.97 20.71 -3.33
N SER A 333 -7.90 20.38 -2.44
CA SER A 333 -8.01 20.99 -1.10
C SER A 333 -7.17 20.23 -0.06
N GLY A 334 -6.84 20.85 1.08
CA GLY A 334 -6.01 20.23 2.12
C GLY A 334 -4.52 20.27 1.79
N ASP A 335 -3.73 19.28 2.24
CA ASP A 335 -2.30 19.18 1.89
C ASP A 335 -2.08 18.50 0.53
N ALA A 336 -2.89 18.90 -0.47
CA ALA A 336 -2.74 18.45 -1.85
C ALA A 336 -1.86 19.43 -2.64
N ARG A 337 -0.79 18.89 -3.25
CA ARG A 337 0.13 19.69 -4.08
C ARG A 337 -0.32 19.82 -5.53
N VAL A 338 -1.08 18.86 -6.04
CA VAL A 338 -1.69 18.86 -7.38
C VAL A 338 -3.02 18.09 -7.32
N PRO A 339 -3.99 18.35 -8.21
CA PRO A 339 -5.25 17.60 -8.22
C PRO A 339 -5.10 16.07 -8.30
N HIS A 340 -5.66 15.36 -7.32
CA HIS A 340 -5.72 13.89 -7.25
C HIS A 340 -6.77 13.46 -6.20
N LEU A 341 -7.20 12.20 -6.25
CA LEU A 341 -7.92 11.59 -5.11
C LEU A 341 -6.91 10.83 -4.25
N HIS A 342 -6.71 11.27 -3.01
CA HIS A 342 -6.08 10.43 -1.99
C HIS A 342 -7.13 9.48 -1.43
N PHE A 343 -6.90 8.18 -1.57
CA PHE A 343 -7.78 7.14 -1.04
C PHE A 343 -7.01 6.16 -0.16
N GLN A 344 -7.55 5.86 1.03
CA GLN A 344 -6.99 4.90 1.96
C GLN A 344 -8.07 4.15 2.75
N VAL A 345 -7.70 2.97 3.26
CA VAL A 345 -8.47 2.27 4.29
C VAL A 345 -7.64 2.21 5.55
N THR A 346 -8.23 2.56 6.69
CA THR A 346 -7.51 2.58 7.97
C THR A 346 -8.37 2.06 9.12
N THR A 347 -7.74 1.83 10.27
CA THR A 347 -8.43 1.48 11.53
C THR A 347 -9.01 2.68 12.29
N GLY A 348 -8.92 3.89 11.74
CA GLY A 348 -9.38 5.12 12.39
C GLY A 348 -10.05 6.07 11.42
N THR A 349 -10.74 7.08 11.95
CA THR A 349 -11.56 7.99 11.14
C THR A 349 -10.83 9.26 10.71
N ASP A 350 -9.68 9.56 11.30
CA ASP A 350 -8.82 10.69 10.91
C ASP A 350 -7.80 10.23 9.86
N ILE A 351 -7.38 11.15 9.00
CA ILE A 351 -6.48 10.87 7.87
C ILE A 351 -5.08 10.42 8.32
N LEU A 352 -4.63 10.87 9.50
CA LEU A 352 -3.36 10.46 10.10
C LEU A 352 -3.51 9.60 11.36
N ASP A 353 -4.70 9.56 11.97
CA ASP A 353 -4.94 8.70 13.14
C ASP A 353 -5.52 7.34 12.75
N GLY A 354 -4.65 6.33 12.70
CA GLY A 354 -5.02 4.94 12.47
C GLY A 354 -3.91 4.13 11.80
N GLU A 355 -4.06 2.82 11.76
CA GLU A 355 -3.18 1.96 10.96
C GLU A 355 -3.74 1.80 9.55
N GLY A 356 -2.92 2.06 8.54
CA GLY A 356 -3.26 1.80 7.15
C GLY A 356 -3.41 0.31 6.92
N LEU A 357 -4.50 -0.07 6.25
CA LEU A 357 -4.85 -1.44 5.91
C LEU A 357 -4.87 -1.63 4.40
N PRO A 358 -4.43 -2.80 3.88
CA PRO A 358 -4.64 -3.12 2.49
C PRO A 358 -6.14 -3.37 2.24
N TYR A 359 -6.56 -3.19 1.01
CA TYR A 359 -7.91 -3.50 0.52
C TYR A 359 -7.80 -4.14 -0.86
N LEU A 360 -8.87 -4.76 -1.34
CA LEU A 360 -8.90 -5.34 -2.67
C LEU A 360 -9.97 -4.63 -3.49
N ILE A 361 -9.68 -4.30 -4.74
CA ILE A 361 -10.72 -3.84 -5.66
C ILE A 361 -11.30 -5.09 -6.32
N ASP A 362 -12.63 -5.22 -6.23
CA ASP A 362 -13.43 -6.34 -6.70
C ASP A 362 -13.14 -6.68 -8.16
N ARG A 363 -13.12 -5.65 -9.01
CA ARG A 363 -12.82 -5.76 -10.44
C ARG A 363 -12.31 -4.43 -11.01
N PHE A 364 -11.26 -4.49 -11.83
CA PHE A 364 -10.76 -3.38 -12.63
C PHE A 364 -9.98 -3.92 -13.83
N ARG A 365 -9.69 -3.09 -14.84
CA ARG A 365 -8.70 -3.43 -15.87
C ARG A 365 -7.37 -2.74 -15.54
N MET A 366 -6.27 -3.45 -15.72
CA MET A 366 -4.92 -2.91 -15.54
C MET A 366 -4.18 -2.94 -16.87
N ARG A 367 -3.47 -1.87 -17.20
CA ARG A 367 -2.60 -1.81 -18.37
C ARG A 367 -1.30 -2.56 -18.08
N VAL A 368 -0.92 -3.45 -18.99
CA VAL A 368 0.27 -4.30 -18.89
C VAL A 368 1.03 -4.33 -20.22
N GLY A 369 2.34 -4.61 -20.16
CA GLY A 369 3.19 -4.80 -21.33
C GLY A 369 3.07 -3.68 -22.37
N GLU A 370 2.93 -4.05 -23.65
CA GLU A 370 2.75 -3.16 -24.82
C GLU A 370 1.39 -2.43 -24.84
N GLY A 371 0.88 -2.02 -23.68
CA GLY A 371 -0.35 -1.25 -23.54
C GLY A 371 -1.65 -2.06 -23.56
N LYS A 372 -1.57 -3.38 -23.40
CA LYS A 372 -2.74 -4.28 -23.33
C LYS A 372 -3.49 -4.07 -22.01
N TRP A 373 -4.81 -4.25 -22.03
CA TRP A 373 -5.67 -4.20 -20.84
C TRP A 373 -6.04 -5.60 -20.39
N GLU A 374 -5.82 -5.90 -19.11
CA GLU A 374 -6.18 -7.16 -18.49
C GLU A 374 -7.14 -6.96 -17.32
N VAL A 375 -8.16 -7.82 -17.23
CA VAL A 375 -9.08 -7.81 -16.09
C VAL A 375 -8.37 -8.37 -14.86
N ARG A 376 -8.43 -7.61 -13.77
CA ARG A 376 -7.98 -7.98 -12.43
C ARG A 376 -9.18 -8.07 -11.52
N THR A 377 -9.18 -9.05 -10.62
CA THR A 377 -10.29 -9.31 -9.71
C THR A 377 -9.78 -9.56 -8.31
N ARG A 378 -10.34 -8.86 -7.33
CA ARG A 378 -9.98 -8.97 -5.91
C ARG A 378 -8.47 -8.79 -5.69
N GLU A 379 -7.92 -7.75 -6.31
CA GLU A 379 -6.50 -7.39 -6.21
C GLU A 379 -6.33 -5.95 -5.71
N TYR A 380 -5.18 -5.67 -5.08
CA TYR A 380 -4.75 -4.31 -4.77
C TYR A 380 -4.01 -3.71 -5.99
N PRO A 381 -4.32 -2.49 -6.46
CA PRO A 381 -3.55 -1.83 -7.52
C PRO A 381 -2.18 -1.36 -7.01
N LEU A 382 -1.09 -1.91 -7.55
CA LEU A 382 0.27 -1.53 -7.15
C LEU A 382 0.66 -0.14 -7.69
N ASP A 383 1.68 0.45 -7.06
CA ASP A 383 2.27 1.72 -7.47
C ASP A 383 2.67 1.72 -8.95
N GLY A 384 2.32 2.79 -9.67
CA GLY A 384 2.53 2.94 -11.10
C GLY A 384 1.52 2.20 -11.99
N ALA A 385 0.61 1.40 -11.43
CA ALA A 385 -0.40 0.71 -12.24
C ALA A 385 -1.35 1.72 -12.90
N VAL A 386 -1.53 1.61 -14.22
CA VAL A 386 -2.55 2.35 -14.96
C VAL A 386 -3.81 1.49 -15.01
N VAL A 387 -4.91 2.04 -14.52
CA VAL A 387 -6.13 1.33 -14.21
C VAL A 387 -7.30 1.97 -14.94
N ASP A 388 -8.23 1.10 -15.35
CA ASP A 388 -9.52 1.48 -15.88
C ASP A 388 -10.64 0.82 -15.04
N PHE A 389 -11.44 1.69 -14.45
CA PHE A 389 -12.61 1.36 -13.64
C PHE A 389 -13.91 1.36 -14.44
N GLY A 390 -13.87 1.76 -15.71
CA GLY A 390 -14.95 1.68 -16.67
C GLY A 390 -14.78 0.46 -17.59
N ALA A 391 -15.22 -0.70 -17.12
CA ALA A 391 -15.53 -1.80 -18.02
C ALA A 391 -17.00 -2.17 -17.80
N ASP A 392 -17.73 -2.16 -18.92
CA ASP A 392 -19.12 -2.60 -19.06
C ASP A 392 -19.44 -3.93 -18.39
#